data_AF-A0A2N2JDI5-F1
#
_entry.id   AF-A0A2N2JDI5-F1
#
_cell.length_a   1.000
_cell.length_b   1.000
_cell.length_c   1.000
_cell.angle_alpha   90.00
_cell.angle_beta   90.00
_cell.angle_gamma   90.00
#
_symmetry.space_group_name_H-M   'P 1'
#
loop_
_entity.id
_entity.type
_entity.pdbx_description
1 polymer ?
#
loop_
_entity_poly.entity_id
_entity_poly.type
_entity_poly.pdbx_seq_one_letter_code
_entity_poly.pdbx_strand_id
1 'polypeptide(L)'
;MPMKNIAVAPANDPEIGQGDPLYVVGEELTAAEAAVVDDAVEHINAAVNRSGVDLAADVASYVLETFFDGSYDAFLDPSRYKARSFSALCQREDLALSRASLYALVRVGHQLDELPAPIAHALTMRHHRALLPLDDPAEKRALARKAIDERWTVTALEAEVRAIQPPKRSGRPPLPAVVKQLRAVQRAFATAEPAAPLPELSDDQREELEATLTELEARITSLRQALGSHDGPG
;
A
#
# COMPACT_ATOMS: atom_id res chain seq x y z
N MET A 1 -35.35 -27.25 29.61
CA MET A 1 -34.81 -28.21 28.63
C MET A 1 -33.32 -27.94 28.48
N PRO A 2 -32.43 -28.88 28.85
CA PRO A 2 -30.99 -28.69 28.77
C PRO A 2 -30.50 -28.86 27.34
N MET A 3 -29.80 -27.86 26.81
CA MET A 3 -29.13 -27.95 25.51
C MET A 3 -27.87 -28.82 25.65
N LYS A 4 -27.82 -29.91 24.89
CA LYS A 4 -26.66 -30.80 24.81
C LYS A 4 -25.53 -30.09 24.06
N ASN A 5 -24.40 -29.89 24.73
CA ASN A 5 -23.13 -29.55 24.09
C ASN A 5 -22.74 -30.69 23.16
N ILE A 6 -22.73 -30.42 21.85
CA ILE A 6 -22.16 -31.28 20.83
C ILE A 6 -20.65 -31.01 20.84
N ALA A 7 -19.88 -31.98 21.34
CA ALA A 7 -18.43 -31.97 21.21
C ALA A 7 -18.09 -32.09 19.71
N VAL A 8 -17.53 -31.03 19.14
CA VAL A 8 -16.93 -31.06 17.81
C VAL A 8 -15.58 -31.78 17.94
N ALA A 9 -15.49 -32.96 17.33
CA ALA A 9 -14.23 -33.69 17.23
C ALA A 9 -13.19 -32.83 16.48
N PRO A 10 -11.90 -32.86 16.87
CA PRO A 10 -10.85 -32.16 16.13
C PRO A 10 -10.85 -32.66 14.69
N ALA A 11 -10.95 -31.74 13.74
CA ALA A 11 -10.75 -32.03 12.34
C ALA A 11 -9.34 -32.62 12.19
N ASN A 12 -9.25 -33.83 11.66
CA ASN A 12 -7.99 -34.37 11.17
C ASN A 12 -7.45 -33.38 10.14
N ASP A 13 -6.34 -32.71 10.46
CA ASP A 13 -5.53 -32.04 9.45
C ASP A 13 -5.16 -33.11 8.40
N PRO A 14 -5.51 -32.92 7.12
CA PRO A 14 -4.98 -33.80 6.09
C PRO A 14 -3.46 -33.65 6.15
N GLU A 15 -2.77 -34.76 6.40
CA GLU A 15 -1.32 -34.86 6.22
C GLU A 15 -0.98 -34.18 4.90
N ILE A 16 -0.37 -32.99 5.00
CA ILE A 16 0.24 -32.34 3.85
C ILE A 16 1.37 -33.29 3.49
N GLY A 17 1.09 -34.21 2.57
CA GLY A 17 2.05 -35.16 2.05
C GLY A 17 3.30 -34.38 1.68
N GLN A 18 4.46 -34.93 2.04
CA GLN A 18 5.76 -34.53 1.55
C GLN A 18 5.72 -34.59 0.02
N GLY A 19 5.21 -33.53 -0.60
CA GLY A 19 5.18 -33.37 -2.03
C GLY A 19 6.62 -33.31 -2.47
N ASP A 20 7.03 -34.29 -3.29
CA ASP A 20 8.27 -34.23 -4.04
C ASP A 20 8.44 -32.80 -4.56
N PRO A 21 9.58 -32.13 -4.28
CA PRO A 21 9.84 -30.83 -4.87
C PRO A 21 9.96 -31.05 -6.39
N LEU A 22 8.86 -30.83 -7.09
CA LEU A 22 8.71 -30.90 -8.55
C LEU A 22 9.47 -29.75 -9.26
N TYR A 23 10.57 -29.29 -8.67
CA TYR A 23 11.50 -28.37 -9.29
C TYR A 23 12.70 -29.18 -9.75
N VAL A 24 12.66 -29.60 -11.02
CA VAL A 24 13.85 -30.01 -11.75
C VAL A 24 14.69 -28.75 -11.95
N VAL A 25 15.55 -28.45 -10.98
CA VAL A 25 16.51 -27.36 -11.06
C VAL A 25 17.66 -27.84 -11.96
N GLY A 26 17.71 -27.36 -13.21
CA GLY A 26 18.98 -27.36 -13.94
C GLY A 26 19.00 -27.70 -15.43
N GLU A 27 17.87 -27.83 -16.13
CA GLU A 27 17.94 -27.83 -17.60
C GLU A 27 18.10 -26.40 -18.11
N GLU A 28 19.23 -26.14 -18.80
CA GLU A 28 19.44 -24.88 -19.51
C GLU A 28 18.41 -24.78 -20.64
N LEU A 29 17.56 -23.75 -20.59
CA LEU A 29 16.62 -23.45 -21.66
C LEU A 29 17.37 -23.22 -22.97
N THR A 30 16.90 -23.85 -24.04
CA THR A 30 17.37 -23.51 -25.38
C THR A 30 16.98 -22.07 -25.72
N ALA A 31 17.71 -21.43 -26.64
CA ALA A 31 17.39 -20.06 -27.07
C ALA A 31 15.96 -19.91 -27.62
N ALA A 32 15.42 -20.98 -28.23
CA ALA A 32 14.03 -21.00 -28.71
C ALA A 32 13.03 -21.03 -27.55
N GLU A 33 13.28 -21.83 -26.52
CA GLU A 33 12.43 -21.89 -25.32
C GLU A 33 12.49 -20.57 -24.53
N ALA A 34 13.68 -19.97 -24.39
CA ALA A 34 13.84 -18.67 -23.77
C ALA A 34 13.01 -17.58 -24.48
N ALA A 35 13.01 -17.55 -25.81
CA ALA A 35 12.21 -16.61 -26.59
C ALA A 35 10.69 -16.80 -26.39
N VAL A 36 10.22 -18.05 -26.27
CA VAL A 36 8.80 -18.35 -25.97
C VAL A 36 8.43 -17.90 -24.56
N VAL A 37 9.31 -18.08 -23.57
CA VAL A 37 9.10 -17.60 -22.20
C VAL A 37 9.01 -16.07 -22.18
N ASP A 38 9.91 -15.37 -22.88
CA ASP A 38 9.89 -13.91 -22.96
C ASP A 38 8.58 -13.38 -23.57
N ASP A 39 8.11 -13.98 -24.67
CA ASP A 39 6.83 -13.62 -25.31
C ASP A 39 5.64 -13.86 -24.36
N ALA A 40 5.62 -14.99 -23.65
CA ALA A 40 4.58 -15.29 -22.67
C ALA A 40 4.57 -14.29 -21.50
N VAL A 41 5.76 -13.90 -21.00
CA VAL A 41 5.90 -12.88 -19.96
C VAL A 41 5.42 -11.52 -20.46
N GLU A 42 5.76 -11.13 -21.69
CA GLU A 42 5.27 -9.90 -22.31
C GLU A 42 3.73 -9.91 -22.43
N HIS A 43 3.15 -11.00 -22.90
CA HIS A 43 1.70 -11.17 -23.03
C HIS A 43 0.97 -11.09 -21.69
N ILE A 44 1.44 -11.82 -20.67
CA ILE A 44 0.84 -11.83 -19.34
C ILE A 44 0.92 -10.43 -18.71
N ASN A 45 2.07 -9.78 -18.80
CA ASN A 45 2.24 -8.42 -18.28
C ASN A 45 1.30 -7.44 -18.99
N ALA A 46 1.15 -7.53 -20.31
CA ALA A 46 0.21 -6.71 -21.06
C ALA A 46 -1.24 -6.94 -20.61
N ALA A 47 -1.65 -8.19 -20.37
CA ALA A 47 -3.00 -8.54 -19.92
C ALA A 47 -3.32 -8.03 -18.50
N VAL A 48 -2.37 -8.22 -17.57
CA VAL A 48 -2.49 -7.73 -16.18
C VAL A 48 -2.54 -6.20 -16.15
N ASN A 49 -1.68 -5.53 -16.92
CA ASN A 49 -1.67 -4.08 -17.00
C ASN A 49 -2.98 -3.53 -17.56
N ARG A 50 -3.49 -4.13 -18.64
CA ARG A 50 -4.79 -3.76 -19.22
C ARG A 50 -5.91 -3.85 -18.20
N SER A 51 -5.98 -4.97 -17.47
CA SER A 51 -7.00 -5.19 -16.43
C SER A 51 -6.94 -4.12 -15.33
N GLY A 52 -5.74 -3.68 -14.94
CA GLY A 52 -5.58 -2.62 -13.94
C GLY A 52 -5.99 -1.23 -14.44
N VAL A 53 -5.65 -0.90 -15.69
CA VAL A 53 -6.00 0.36 -16.35
C VAL A 53 -7.51 0.46 -16.56
N ASP A 54 -8.13 -0.61 -17.08
CA ASP A 54 -9.57 -0.69 -17.33
C ASP A 54 -10.35 -0.57 -16.01
N LEU A 55 -9.92 -1.30 -14.96
CA LEU A 55 -10.50 -1.18 -13.63
C LEU A 55 -10.42 0.26 -13.09
N ALA A 56 -9.31 0.96 -13.32
CA ALA A 56 -9.16 2.34 -12.88
C ALA A 56 -10.12 3.29 -13.62
N ALA A 57 -10.28 3.11 -14.94
CA ALA A 57 -11.23 3.88 -15.74
C ALA A 57 -12.67 3.64 -15.28
N ASP A 58 -13.07 2.38 -15.13
CA ASP A 58 -14.42 1.98 -14.71
C ASP A 58 -14.76 2.53 -13.31
N VAL A 59 -13.86 2.35 -12.34
CA VAL A 59 -14.04 2.84 -10.96
C VAL A 59 -14.09 4.36 -10.93
N ALA A 60 -13.26 5.05 -11.72
CA ALA A 60 -13.25 6.51 -11.77
C ALA A 60 -14.57 7.05 -12.34
N SER A 61 -15.04 6.54 -13.49
CA SER A 61 -16.32 6.93 -14.09
C SER A 61 -17.47 6.71 -13.10
N TYR A 62 -17.58 5.50 -12.51
CA TYR A 62 -18.64 5.21 -11.55
C TYR A 62 -18.63 6.14 -10.34
N VAL A 63 -17.45 6.40 -9.75
CA VAL A 63 -17.34 7.28 -8.58
C VAL A 63 -17.65 8.73 -8.94
N LEU A 64 -17.13 9.24 -10.06
CA LEU A 64 -17.34 10.62 -10.49
C LEU A 64 -18.82 10.88 -10.83
N GLU A 65 -19.45 9.98 -11.58
CA GLU A 65 -20.88 10.07 -11.92
C GLU A 65 -21.77 9.98 -10.68
N THR A 66 -21.51 9.03 -9.78
CA THR A 66 -22.37 8.77 -8.62
C THR A 66 -22.27 9.85 -7.54
N PHE A 67 -21.06 10.37 -7.29
CA PHE A 67 -20.80 11.21 -6.12
C PHE A 67 -20.43 12.67 -6.45
N PHE A 68 -20.06 12.95 -7.70
CA PHE A 68 -19.50 14.24 -8.11
C PHE A 68 -20.10 14.81 -9.41
N ASP A 69 -21.26 14.30 -9.84
CA ASP A 69 -21.96 14.74 -11.06
C ASP A 69 -21.08 14.69 -12.32
N GLY A 70 -20.16 13.70 -12.37
CA GLY A 70 -19.18 13.54 -13.45
C GLY A 70 -18.01 14.55 -13.41
N SER A 71 -17.92 15.42 -12.40
CA SER A 71 -16.91 16.47 -12.32
C SER A 71 -15.68 16.04 -11.50
N TYR A 72 -14.53 15.93 -12.16
CA TYR A 72 -13.26 15.67 -11.47
C TYR A 72 -12.78 16.86 -10.62
N ASP A 73 -13.03 18.09 -11.04
CA ASP A 73 -12.73 19.28 -10.24
C ASP A 73 -13.49 19.27 -8.90
N ALA A 74 -14.76 18.83 -8.92
CA ALA A 74 -15.56 18.68 -7.71
C ALA A 74 -15.00 17.60 -6.77
N PHE A 75 -14.36 16.56 -7.31
CA PHE A 75 -13.66 15.54 -6.54
C PHE A 75 -12.38 16.07 -5.88
N LEU A 76 -11.66 16.98 -6.53
CA LEU A 76 -10.44 17.59 -5.98
C LEU A 76 -10.72 18.69 -4.94
N ASP A 77 -11.88 19.34 -5.00
CA ASP A 77 -12.23 20.46 -4.12
C ASP A 77 -12.36 20.04 -2.64
N PRO A 78 -11.45 20.47 -1.74
CA PRO A 78 -11.48 20.14 -0.32
C PRO A 78 -12.74 20.63 0.40
N SER A 79 -13.42 21.66 -0.13
CA SER A 79 -14.64 22.22 0.46
C SER A 79 -15.86 21.33 0.19
N ARG A 80 -15.85 20.61 -0.94
CA ARG A 80 -16.89 19.64 -1.36
C ARG A 80 -16.69 18.23 -0.82
N TYR A 81 -15.62 17.97 -0.06
CA TYR A 81 -15.48 16.76 0.78
C TYR A 81 -16.61 16.57 1.81
N LYS A 82 -17.55 17.51 1.91
CA LYS A 82 -18.82 17.36 2.63
C LYS A 82 -19.93 16.66 1.84
N ALA A 83 -19.66 16.13 0.64
CA ALA A 83 -20.48 15.07 0.06
C ALA A 83 -20.41 13.85 0.99
N ARG A 84 -21.30 13.82 1.99
CA ARG A 84 -21.37 12.79 3.04
C ARG A 84 -21.33 11.37 2.47
N SER A 85 -21.75 11.20 1.21
CA SER A 85 -21.82 9.95 0.46
C SER A 85 -20.45 9.33 0.12
N PHE A 86 -19.46 10.08 -0.38
CA PHE A 86 -18.14 9.48 -0.72
C PHE A 86 -17.33 9.11 0.52
N SER A 87 -17.37 9.97 1.56
CA SER A 87 -16.73 9.62 2.85
C SER A 87 -17.40 8.41 3.51
N ALA A 88 -18.73 8.28 3.41
CA ALA A 88 -19.45 7.12 3.93
C ALA A 88 -19.09 5.84 3.16
N LEU A 89 -18.96 5.90 1.82
CA LEU A 89 -18.47 4.78 1.02
C LEU A 89 -17.10 4.29 1.52
N CYS A 90 -16.17 5.22 1.75
CA CYS A 90 -14.81 4.89 2.20
C CYS A 90 -14.72 4.33 3.63
N GLN A 91 -15.80 4.39 4.41
CA GLN A 91 -15.88 3.87 5.78
C GLN A 91 -16.52 2.47 5.84
N ARG A 92 -17.01 1.95 4.71
CA ARG A 92 -17.61 0.62 4.64
C ARG A 92 -16.55 -0.46 4.77
N GLU A 93 -16.74 -1.39 5.70
CA GLU A 93 -15.82 -2.52 5.95
C GLU A 93 -15.91 -3.60 4.85
N ASP A 94 -17.04 -3.68 4.14
CA ASP A 94 -17.24 -4.62 3.04
C ASP A 94 -16.73 -4.11 1.68
N LEU A 95 -16.11 -2.93 1.65
CA LEU A 95 -15.48 -2.40 0.46
C LEU A 95 -14.12 -3.09 0.23
N ALA A 96 -13.97 -3.77 -0.91
CA ALA A 96 -12.72 -4.47 -1.27
C ALA A 96 -11.50 -3.53 -1.42
N LEU A 97 -11.73 -2.23 -1.60
CA LEU A 97 -10.70 -1.22 -1.82
C LEU A 97 -10.57 -0.30 -0.61
N SER A 98 -9.34 -0.08 -0.16
CA SER A 98 -9.07 0.97 0.82
C SER A 98 -9.42 2.35 0.27
N ARG A 99 -9.74 3.31 1.16
CA ARG A 99 -9.93 4.73 0.79
C ARG A 99 -8.79 5.28 -0.07
N ALA A 100 -7.54 4.96 0.28
CA ALA A 100 -6.37 5.43 -0.44
C ALA A 100 -6.28 4.81 -1.86
N SER A 101 -6.63 3.53 -1.98
CA SER A 101 -6.70 2.84 -3.28
C SER A 101 -7.78 3.44 -4.16
N LEU A 102 -8.98 3.67 -3.60
CA LEU A 102 -10.10 4.26 -4.34
C LEU A 102 -9.75 5.68 -4.83
N TYR A 103 -9.17 6.50 -3.96
CA TYR A 103 -8.71 7.85 -4.34
C TYR A 103 -7.67 7.81 -5.46
N ALA A 104 -6.71 6.88 -5.38
CA ALA A 104 -5.70 6.71 -6.42
C ALA A 104 -6.31 6.26 -7.75
N LEU A 105 -7.28 5.33 -7.74
CA LEU A 105 -7.96 4.86 -8.95
C LEU A 105 -8.73 5.98 -9.64
N VAL A 106 -9.48 6.81 -8.90
CA VAL A 106 -10.21 7.95 -9.47
C VAL A 106 -9.26 8.93 -10.16
N ARG A 107 -8.14 9.27 -9.50
CA ARG A 107 -7.12 10.16 -10.10
C ARG A 107 -6.46 9.55 -11.33
N VAL A 108 -6.18 8.25 -11.31
CA VAL A 108 -5.62 7.56 -12.47
C VAL A 108 -6.63 7.53 -13.61
N GLY A 109 -7.90 7.17 -13.35
CA GLY A 109 -8.93 7.14 -14.38
C GLY A 109 -9.11 8.49 -15.07
N HIS A 110 -9.16 9.59 -14.32
CA HIS A 110 -9.14 10.93 -14.94
C HIS A 110 -7.87 11.19 -15.77
N GLN A 111 -6.69 10.76 -15.30
CA GLN A 111 -5.47 10.85 -16.10
C GLN A 111 -5.54 10.01 -17.39
N LEU A 112 -6.27 8.88 -17.40
CA LEU A 112 -6.45 8.06 -18.60
C LEU A 112 -7.23 8.82 -19.67
N ASP A 113 -8.21 9.66 -19.29
CA ASP A 113 -8.95 10.52 -20.22
C ASP A 113 -8.06 11.59 -20.87
N GLU A 114 -6.99 12.03 -20.18
CA GLU A 114 -6.03 13.02 -20.69
C GLU A 114 -4.96 12.41 -21.61
N LEU A 115 -4.69 11.12 -21.49
CA LEU A 115 -3.63 10.42 -22.20
C LEU A 115 -4.19 9.70 -23.45
N PRO A 116 -3.51 9.76 -24.61
CA PRO A 116 -3.88 8.93 -25.74
C PRO A 116 -3.91 7.45 -25.36
N ALA A 117 -4.94 6.71 -25.76
CA ALA A 117 -5.11 5.29 -25.41
C ALA A 117 -3.86 4.42 -25.64
N PRO A 118 -3.08 4.57 -26.74
CA PRO A 118 -1.86 3.79 -26.93
C PRO A 118 -0.78 4.06 -25.86
N ILE A 119 -0.70 5.28 -25.34
CA ILE A 119 0.23 5.65 -24.26
C ILE A 119 -0.29 5.12 -22.93
N ALA A 120 -1.59 5.27 -22.68
CA ALA A 120 -2.24 4.80 -21.45
C ALA A 120 -2.07 3.29 -21.26
N HIS A 121 -2.37 2.47 -22.27
CA HIS A 121 -2.27 1.02 -22.13
C HIS A 121 -0.84 0.46 -22.17
N ALA A 122 0.15 1.26 -22.58
CA ALA A 122 1.56 0.86 -22.56
C ALA A 122 2.20 0.99 -21.17
N LEU A 123 1.57 1.71 -20.25
CA LEU A 123 2.07 1.95 -18.90
C LEU A 123 1.38 1.03 -17.88
N THR A 124 2.14 0.58 -16.88
CA THR A 124 1.57 -0.16 -15.74
C THR A 124 0.83 0.80 -14.80
N MET A 125 -0.08 0.29 -13.96
CA MET A 125 -0.75 1.10 -12.94
C MET A 125 0.21 1.84 -11.99
N ARG A 126 1.41 1.29 -11.75
CA ARG A 126 2.42 1.96 -10.92
C ARG A 126 3.03 3.18 -11.63
N HIS A 127 3.26 3.10 -12.95
CA HIS A 127 3.71 4.24 -13.73
C HIS A 127 2.66 5.36 -13.75
N HIS A 128 1.38 5.01 -13.93
CA HIS A 128 0.29 6.00 -13.83
C HIS A 128 0.30 6.73 -12.48
N ARG A 129 0.46 6.00 -11.38
CA ARG A 129 0.55 6.59 -10.04
C ARG A 129 1.78 7.48 -9.86
N ALA A 130 2.90 7.12 -10.46
CA ALA A 130 4.12 7.94 -10.44
C ALA A 130 3.93 9.28 -11.17
N LEU A 131 3.08 9.34 -12.19
CA LEU A 131 2.76 10.55 -12.97
C LEU A 131 1.75 11.49 -12.30
N LEU A 132 0.96 11.00 -11.32
CA LEU A 132 -0.07 11.79 -10.63
C LEU A 132 0.39 13.11 -9.99
N PRO A 133 1.65 13.30 -9.57
CA PRO A 133 2.11 14.58 -9.06
C PRO A 133 2.11 15.69 -10.11
N LEU A 134 2.23 15.36 -11.41
CA LEU A 134 2.34 16.33 -12.50
C LEU A 134 1.01 17.03 -12.78
N ASP A 135 0.98 18.34 -12.57
CA ASP A 135 -0.22 19.18 -12.75
C ASP A 135 -0.47 19.52 -14.24
N ASP A 136 0.57 19.68 -15.06
CA ASP A 136 0.44 20.00 -16.50
C ASP A 136 0.21 18.73 -17.34
N PRO A 137 -0.94 18.58 -18.03
CA PRO A 137 -1.22 17.44 -18.90
C PRO A 137 -0.25 17.29 -20.07
N ALA A 138 0.30 18.38 -20.60
CA ALA A 138 1.24 18.34 -21.72
C ALA A 138 2.58 17.74 -21.29
N GLU A 139 3.10 18.19 -20.14
CA GLU A 139 4.32 17.67 -19.53
C GLU A 139 4.16 16.21 -19.12
N LYS A 140 3.02 15.87 -18.51
CA LYS A 140 2.66 14.49 -18.14
C LYS A 140 2.66 13.57 -19.36
N ARG A 141 2.06 14.00 -20.48
CA ARG A 141 2.03 13.24 -21.74
C ARG A 141 3.42 13.06 -22.34
N ALA A 142 4.24 14.11 -22.34
CA ALA A 142 5.62 14.06 -22.84
C ALA A 142 6.46 13.08 -22.02
N LEU A 143 6.37 13.14 -20.69
CA LEU A 143 7.11 12.25 -19.80
C LEU A 143 6.64 10.80 -19.90
N ALA A 144 5.33 10.58 -20.00
CA ALA A 144 4.75 9.26 -20.24
C ALA A 144 5.29 8.64 -21.53
N ARG A 145 5.37 9.43 -22.62
CA ARG A 145 5.91 8.96 -23.89
C ARG A 145 7.39 8.61 -23.78
N LYS A 146 8.19 9.47 -23.15
CA LYS A 146 9.61 9.22 -22.90
C LYS A 146 9.84 7.95 -22.08
N ALA A 147 9.03 7.73 -21.04
CA ALA A 147 9.11 6.53 -20.22
C ALA A 147 8.86 5.23 -21.02
N ILE A 148 7.95 5.26 -21.99
CA ILE A 148 7.69 4.12 -22.90
C ILE A 148 8.88 3.93 -23.85
N ASP A 149 9.29 5.00 -24.53
CA ASP A 149 10.32 4.95 -25.58
C ASP A 149 11.68 4.50 -24.99
N GLU A 150 12.00 4.94 -23.76
CA GLU A 150 13.24 4.61 -23.05
C GLU A 150 13.10 3.41 -22.09
N ARG A 151 11.93 2.75 -22.04
CA ARG A 151 11.62 1.62 -21.14
C ARG A 151 11.99 1.87 -19.68
N TRP A 152 11.60 3.04 -19.17
CA TRP A 152 11.89 3.41 -17.79
C TRP A 152 11.24 2.44 -16.80
N THR A 153 11.96 2.19 -15.70
CA THR A 153 11.35 1.59 -14.51
C THR A 153 10.52 2.63 -13.76
N VAL A 154 9.62 2.16 -12.89
CA VAL A 154 8.82 3.05 -12.02
C VAL A 154 9.73 3.98 -11.21
N THR A 155 10.85 3.47 -10.68
CA THR A 155 11.83 4.26 -9.90
C THR A 155 12.48 5.36 -10.73
N ALA A 156 12.84 5.07 -11.99
CA ALA A 156 13.40 6.08 -12.90
C ALA A 156 12.37 7.17 -13.21
N LEU A 157 11.13 6.77 -13.50
CA LEU A 157 10.04 7.71 -13.74
C LEU A 157 9.75 8.59 -12.52
N GLU A 158 9.72 8.02 -11.31
CA GLU A 158 9.53 8.78 -10.07
C GLU A 158 10.65 9.81 -9.83
N ALA A 159 11.90 9.47 -10.19
CA ALA A 159 13.02 10.39 -10.07
C ALA A 159 12.87 11.60 -11.01
N GLU A 160 12.44 11.36 -12.24
CA GLU A 160 12.21 12.41 -13.25
C GLU A 160 11.00 13.27 -12.90
N VAL A 161 9.89 12.66 -12.46
CA VAL A 161 8.73 13.39 -11.93
C VAL A 161 9.14 14.29 -10.75
N ARG A 162 10.00 13.79 -9.86
CA ARG A 162 10.50 14.56 -8.70
C ARG A 162 11.43 15.70 -9.12
N ALA A 163 12.18 15.55 -10.21
CA ALA A 163 13.04 16.60 -10.74
C ALA A 163 12.21 17.75 -11.32
N ILE A 164 11.13 17.43 -12.03
CA ILE A 164 10.17 18.38 -12.61
C ILE A 164 9.33 19.06 -11.52
N GLN A 165 8.69 18.24 -10.68
CA GLN A 165 7.80 18.68 -9.63
C GLN A 165 8.30 18.15 -8.28
N PRO A 166 9.25 18.86 -7.67
CA PRO A 166 9.71 18.54 -6.32
C PRO A 166 8.51 18.43 -5.39
N PRO A 167 8.48 17.45 -4.47
CA PRO A 167 7.39 17.32 -3.54
C PRO A 167 7.22 18.64 -2.82
N LYS A 168 6.00 19.20 -2.89
CA LYS A 168 5.64 20.38 -2.11
C LYS A 168 6.06 20.09 -0.68
N ARG A 169 6.91 20.94 -0.08
CA ARG A 169 7.25 20.89 1.36
C ARG A 169 6.04 21.30 2.19
N SER A 170 4.89 20.72 1.92
CA SER A 170 3.63 20.97 2.61
C SER A 170 3.43 19.84 3.60
N GLY A 171 3.88 20.08 4.82
CA GLY A 171 3.68 19.16 5.92
C GLY A 171 4.35 19.65 7.18
N ARG A 172 3.82 19.23 8.32
CA ARG A 172 4.52 19.29 9.60
C ARG A 172 5.90 18.61 9.41
N PRO A 173 7.00 19.19 9.89
CA PRO A 173 8.30 18.53 9.83
C PRO A 173 8.18 17.09 10.34
N PRO A 174 8.85 16.12 9.70
CA PRO A 174 8.76 14.74 10.11
C PRO A 174 9.12 14.63 11.59
N LEU A 175 8.30 13.90 12.35
CA LEU A 175 8.61 13.67 13.75
C LEU A 175 10.00 13.02 13.88
N PRO A 176 10.82 13.42 14.87
CA PRO A 176 12.07 12.75 15.16
C PRO A 176 11.89 11.24 15.29
N ALA A 177 12.89 10.45 14.86
CA ALA A 177 12.80 8.99 14.84
C ALA A 177 12.40 8.40 16.21
N VAL A 178 12.96 8.95 17.29
CA VAL A 178 12.61 8.57 18.68
C VAL A 178 11.13 8.75 19.00
N VAL A 179 10.50 9.84 18.53
CA VAL A 179 9.07 10.10 18.75
C VAL A 179 8.21 9.10 17.97
N LYS A 180 8.63 8.73 16.74
CA LYS A 180 7.93 7.72 15.94
C LYS A 180 8.00 6.34 16.59
N GLN A 181 9.16 5.95 17.10
CA GLN A 181 9.37 4.67 17.80
C GLN A 181 8.52 4.59 19.07
N LEU A 182 8.54 5.62 19.93
CA LEU A 182 7.70 5.66 21.14
C LEU A 182 6.20 5.55 20.83
N ARG A 183 5.72 6.21 19.76
CA ARG A 183 4.33 6.08 19.31
C ARG A 183 3.98 4.70 18.75
N ALA A 184 4.96 3.98 18.20
CA ALA A 184 4.74 2.61 17.74
C ALA A 184 4.58 1.67 18.94
N VAL A 185 5.47 1.77 19.94
CA VAL A 185 5.40 1.03 21.20
C VAL A 185 4.08 1.31 21.92
N GLN A 186 3.69 2.59 22.07
CA GLN A 186 2.42 2.97 22.69
C GLN A 186 1.21 2.34 21.99
N ARG A 187 1.20 2.33 20.64
CA ARG A 187 0.11 1.72 19.87
C ARG A 187 0.06 0.21 20.06
N ALA A 188 1.21 -0.46 20.08
CA ALA A 188 1.28 -1.90 20.33
C ALA A 188 0.68 -2.26 21.70
N PHE A 189 0.97 -1.47 22.73
CA PHE A 189 0.37 -1.66 24.06
C PHE A 189 -1.12 -1.34 24.10
N ALA A 190 -1.57 -0.31 23.38
CA ALA A 190 -3.00 0.03 23.32
C ALA A 190 -3.84 -1.06 22.62
N THR A 191 -3.27 -1.75 21.63
CA THR A 191 -3.91 -2.92 21.00
C THR A 191 -3.80 -4.19 21.82
N ALA A 192 -2.76 -4.29 22.65
CA ALA A 192 -2.55 -5.40 23.57
C ALA A 192 -3.31 -5.21 24.90
N GLU A 193 -4.48 -4.56 24.86
CA GLU A 193 -5.41 -4.58 26.00
C GLU A 193 -5.52 -6.05 26.44
N PRO A 194 -5.19 -6.39 27.70
CA PRO A 194 -5.10 -7.78 28.13
C PRO A 194 -6.50 -8.38 28.07
N ALA A 195 -6.83 -8.96 26.92
CA ALA A 195 -8.05 -9.71 26.72
C ALA A 195 -7.90 -10.98 27.55
N ALA A 196 -8.58 -11.00 28.70
CA ALA A 196 -8.58 -12.15 29.62
C ALA A 196 -7.22 -12.36 30.33
N PRO A 197 -7.11 -13.31 31.29
CA PRO A 197 -5.84 -13.55 31.96
C PRO A 197 -4.76 -13.88 30.94
N LEU A 198 -3.55 -13.36 31.17
CA LEU A 198 -2.38 -13.71 30.38
C LEU A 198 -2.33 -15.23 30.22
N PRO A 199 -2.01 -15.75 29.02
CA PRO A 199 -1.80 -17.18 28.85
C PRO A 199 -0.75 -17.66 29.85
N GLU A 200 -0.84 -18.92 30.28
CA GLU A 200 0.20 -19.51 31.11
C GLU A 200 1.53 -19.46 30.34
N LEU A 201 2.44 -18.62 30.83
CA LEU A 201 3.81 -18.50 30.31
C LEU A 201 4.67 -19.54 31.02
N SER A 202 5.59 -20.18 30.29
CA SER A 202 6.65 -20.96 30.92
C SER A 202 7.56 -20.05 31.76
N ASP A 203 8.34 -20.65 32.68
CA ASP A 203 9.31 -19.90 33.48
C ASP A 203 10.31 -19.14 32.59
N ASP A 204 10.80 -19.78 31.51
CA ASP A 204 11.69 -19.16 30.53
C ASP A 204 11.04 -17.96 29.81
N GLN A 205 9.77 -18.08 29.39
CA GLN A 205 9.03 -17.00 28.74
C GLN A 205 8.77 -15.83 29.69
N ARG A 206 8.54 -16.12 30.97
CA ARG A 206 8.38 -15.11 32.02
C ARG A 206 9.70 -14.37 32.25
N GLU A 207 10.81 -15.09 32.34
CA GLU A 207 12.15 -14.50 32.50
C GLU A 207 12.50 -13.60 31.30
N GLU A 208 12.25 -14.05 30.06
CA GLU A 208 12.49 -13.27 28.85
C GLU A 208 11.62 -12.00 28.79
N LEU A 209 10.34 -12.11 29.18
CA LEU A 209 9.43 -10.97 29.25
C LEU A 209 9.88 -9.94 30.30
N GLU A 210 10.27 -10.39 31.49
CA GLU A 210 10.77 -9.53 32.57
C GLU A 210 12.08 -8.83 32.18
N ALA A 211 13.01 -9.54 31.52
CA ALA A 211 14.24 -8.96 30.98
C ALA A 211 13.94 -7.89 29.93
N THR A 212 13.02 -8.15 29.00
CA THR A 212 12.60 -7.21 27.95
C THR A 212 11.95 -5.96 28.55
N LEU A 213 11.10 -6.11 29.56
CA LEU A 213 10.48 -4.99 30.27
C LEU A 213 11.53 -4.14 30.99
N THR A 214 12.48 -4.78 31.66
CA THR A 214 13.60 -4.10 32.36
C THR A 214 14.45 -3.27 31.39
N GLU A 215 14.79 -3.84 30.23
CA GLU A 215 15.54 -3.11 29.20
C GLU A 215 14.74 -1.91 28.66
N LEU A 216 13.44 -2.09 28.42
CA LEU A 216 12.56 -1.01 27.96
C LEU A 216 12.47 0.12 28.99
N GLU A 217 12.36 -0.19 30.28
CA GLU A 217 12.36 0.79 31.37
C GLU A 217 13.68 1.57 31.46
N ALA A 218 14.81 0.87 31.35
CA ALA A 218 16.13 1.50 31.31
C ALA A 218 16.25 2.47 30.13
N ARG A 219 15.76 2.06 28.95
CA ARG A 219 15.76 2.90 27.74
C ARG A 219 14.87 4.13 27.88
N ILE A 220 13.67 3.98 28.44
CA ILE A 220 12.76 5.10 28.73
C ILE A 220 13.39 6.08 29.72
N THR A 221 14.06 5.56 30.76
CA THR A 221 14.76 6.38 31.76
C THR A 221 15.89 7.19 31.12
N SER A 222 16.72 6.56 30.28
CA SER A 222 17.77 7.24 29.52
C SER A 222 17.21 8.33 28.61
N LEU A 223 16.10 8.09 27.92
CA LEU A 223 15.44 9.09 27.07
C LEU A 223 14.91 10.28 27.88
N ARG A 224 14.34 10.06 29.07
CA ARG A 224 13.89 11.14 29.97
C ARG A 224 15.05 12.00 30.44
N GLN A 225 16.17 11.39 30.81
CA GLN A 225 17.39 12.13 31.20
C GLN A 225 17.91 12.97 30.03
N ALA A 226 17.95 12.42 28.81
CA ALA A 226 18.39 13.15 27.63
C ALA A 226 17.47 14.35 27.29
N LEU A 227 16.16 14.22 27.52
CA LEU A 227 15.21 15.32 27.34
C LEU A 227 15.39 16.42 28.40
N GLY A 228 15.59 16.04 29.67
CA GLY A 228 15.77 17.01 30.77
C GLY A 228 17.08 17.80 30.69
N SER A 229 18.13 17.23 30.09
CA SER A 229 19.39 17.93 29.85
C SER A 229 19.32 18.98 28.74
N HIS A 230 18.22 19.02 27.97
CA HIS A 230 18.06 19.91 26.82
C HIS A 230 17.28 21.21 27.13
N ASP A 231 16.77 21.37 28.36
CA ASP A 231 16.06 22.57 28.85
C ASP A 231 17.00 23.72 29.29
N GLY A 232 18.26 23.72 28.84
CA GLY A 232 19.15 24.88 28.98
C GLY A 232 18.67 26.07 28.14
N PRO A 233 18.85 27.33 28.60
CA PRO A 233 18.22 28.51 28.02
C PRO A 233 18.58 28.65 26.54
N GLY A 234 17.60 28.42 25.67
CA GLY A 234 17.63 28.69 24.23
C GLY A 234 17.20 30.12 23.92
#